data_AF-A0A5F9CVB7-F1
#
_entry.id   AF-A0A5F9CVB7-F1
#
_cell.length_a   1.000
_cell.length_b   1.000
_cell.length_c   1.000
_cell.angle_alpha   90.00
_cell.angle_beta   90.00
_cell.angle_gamma   90.00
#
_symmetry.space_group_name_H-M   'P 1'
#
loop_
_entity.id
_entity.type
_entity.pdbx_description
1 polymer ?
#
loop_
_entity_poly.entity_id
_entity_poly.type
_entity_poly.pdbx_seq_one_letter_code
_entity_poly.pdbx_strand_id
1 'polypeptide(L)'
;MAVLVVLLSVLVAGVLGNEFSILRSPGSVVFRNGNWPIPGERIPDVAALSMGFSVKEDLSWPGLAVGDLFHRPRATVMVVVKGVDKLALPPGSVISYPLENRVYMVGKANSVFEDLSVTLRQLRNRLFQESSILNSLPLNSLSRNNEVDLLFLSELQVLQDISSLLSRHKHLAKDHSPDLYSLELAGLDEIGKRYGEESEQFQDASRILVDALQKFADDMYNLYGGNAVVELVTVKSYDPSLVRKTRTILETRQENPTTPYNLAYKYNFEYSVVFNMVLWIMIALALAVIVTSYNIWNMDPGYDSIIYRMTNQKIRMD
;
A
#
# COMPACT_ATOMS: atom_id res chain seq x y z
N MET A 1 -21.78 -12.87 39.46
CA MET A 1 -21.96 -12.78 38.00
C MET A 1 -21.85 -11.35 37.47
N ALA A 2 -22.53 -10.35 38.06
CA ALA A 2 -22.42 -8.95 37.61
C ALA A 2 -21.02 -8.32 37.75
N VAL A 3 -20.28 -8.64 38.82
CA VAL A 3 -18.93 -8.10 39.06
C VAL A 3 -17.90 -8.63 38.04
N LEU A 4 -18.07 -9.87 37.56
CA LEU A 4 -17.18 -10.48 36.57
C LEU A 4 -17.35 -9.84 35.19
N VAL A 5 -18.58 -9.45 34.82
CA VAL A 5 -18.88 -8.78 33.54
C VAL A 5 -18.34 -7.34 33.53
N VAL A 6 -18.40 -6.63 34.66
CA VAL A 6 -17.79 -5.30 34.79
C VAL A 6 -16.26 -5.39 34.71
N LEU A 7 -15.64 -6.39 35.35
CA LEU A 7 -14.19 -6.59 35.28
C LEU A 7 -13.72 -6.99 33.86
N LEU A 8 -14.54 -7.76 33.13
CA LEU A 8 -14.26 -8.09 31.72
C LEU A 8 -14.40 -6.87 30.80
N SER A 9 -15.33 -5.95 31.10
CA SER A 9 -15.50 -4.70 30.34
C SER A 9 -14.38 -3.69 30.57
N VAL A 10 -13.75 -3.71 31.75
CA VAL A 10 -12.56 -2.90 32.07
C VAL A 10 -11.29 -3.48 31.42
N LEU A 11 -11.25 -4.78 31.13
CA LEU A 11 -10.16 -5.41 30.36
C LEU A 11 -10.18 -5.08 28.86
N VAL A 12 -11.23 -4.43 28.35
CA VAL A 12 -11.29 -3.88 26.98
C VAL A 12 -10.81 -2.42 26.95
N ALA A 13 -10.20 -1.93 28.04
CA ALA A 13 -9.54 -0.64 28.05
C ALA A 13 -8.29 -0.66 27.16
N GLY A 14 -8.46 -0.15 25.94
CA GLY A 14 -7.44 0.48 25.11
C GLY A 14 -6.20 -0.35 24.82
N VAL A 15 -6.17 -0.98 23.65
CA VAL A 15 -4.89 -1.33 23.02
C VAL A 15 -4.14 -0.03 22.75
N LEU A 16 -3.29 0.34 23.70
CA LEU A 16 -2.24 1.34 23.53
C LEU A 16 -1.21 0.75 22.57
N GLY A 17 -0.73 1.54 21.61
CA GLY A 17 0.65 1.31 21.18
C GLY A 17 1.13 1.99 19.92
N ASN A 18 0.27 2.37 18.97
CA ASN A 18 0.76 2.87 17.68
C ASN A 18 -0.11 4.01 17.16
N GLU A 19 0.50 5.02 16.52
CA GLU A 19 -0.16 6.21 16.04
C GLU A 19 0.21 6.49 14.58
N PHE A 20 -0.80 6.76 13.76
CA PHE A 20 -0.64 7.25 12.39
C PHE A 20 -0.89 8.76 12.39
N SER A 21 0.12 9.54 12.02
CA SER A 21 0.11 11.00 12.08
C SER A 21 0.40 11.61 10.72
N ILE A 22 -0.30 12.67 10.36
CA ILE A 22 -0.05 13.42 9.12
C ILE A 22 0.63 14.72 9.47
N LEU A 23 1.87 14.88 8.99
CA LEU A 23 2.70 16.06 9.26
C LEU A 23 2.35 17.21 8.31
N ARG A 24 2.18 16.90 7.02
CA ARG A 24 1.84 17.88 5.97
C ARG A 24 0.87 17.24 4.99
N SER A 25 -0.10 18.01 4.52
CA SER A 25 -1.02 17.59 3.47
C SER A 25 -1.38 18.78 2.57
N PRO A 26 -1.56 18.56 1.26
CA PRO A 26 -2.01 19.58 0.34
C PRO A 26 -3.50 19.85 0.53
N GLY A 27 -3.98 21.02 0.11
CA GLY A 27 -5.42 21.36 0.19
C GLY A 27 -6.32 20.45 -0.65
N SER A 28 -5.76 19.65 -1.56
CA SER A 28 -6.51 18.70 -2.38
C SER A 28 -6.86 17.39 -1.69
N VAL A 29 -6.22 17.05 -0.57
CA VAL A 29 -6.54 15.87 0.23
C VAL A 29 -6.95 16.33 1.62
N VAL A 30 -8.18 16.00 2.01
CA VAL A 30 -8.74 16.45 3.29
C VAL A 30 -8.73 15.28 4.26
N PHE A 31 -7.89 15.39 5.28
CA PHE A 31 -7.91 14.47 6.42
C PHE A 31 -8.81 15.04 7.51
N ARG A 32 -9.81 14.26 7.93
CA ARG A 32 -10.77 14.68 8.96
C ARG A 32 -10.19 14.43 10.33
N ASN A 33 -10.28 15.43 11.22
CA ASN A 33 -9.91 15.22 12.61
C ASN A 33 -10.92 14.30 13.30
N GLY A 34 -10.44 13.21 13.91
CA GLY A 34 -11.25 12.32 14.71
C GLY A 34 -10.52 11.05 15.10
N ASN A 35 -10.97 10.42 16.18
CA ASN A 35 -10.31 9.26 16.77
C ASN A 35 -10.81 7.95 16.15
N TRP A 36 -10.65 7.80 14.83
CA TRP A 36 -11.05 6.58 14.12
C TRP A 36 -9.85 5.65 13.96
N PRO A 37 -9.91 4.44 14.52
CA PRO A 37 -8.83 3.49 14.35
C PRO A 37 -8.68 3.07 12.89
N ILE A 38 -7.43 2.90 12.47
CA ILE A 38 -7.10 2.36 11.15
C ILE A 38 -6.23 1.09 11.30
N PRO A 39 -6.51 0.01 10.54
CA PRO A 39 -5.60 -1.13 10.50
C PRO A 39 -4.31 -0.76 9.75
N GLY A 40 -3.14 -1.07 10.30
CA GLY A 40 -1.86 -0.74 9.66
C GLY A 40 -1.62 -1.38 8.29
N GLU A 41 -2.30 -2.49 7.99
CA GLU A 41 -2.30 -3.10 6.65
C GLU A 41 -2.97 -2.23 5.58
N ARG A 42 -3.81 -1.27 5.98
CA ARG A 42 -4.56 -0.38 5.09
C ARG A 42 -3.89 0.99 4.93
N ILE A 43 -2.78 1.28 5.62
CA ILE A 43 -2.03 2.53 5.41
C ILE A 43 -1.54 2.67 3.96
N PRO A 44 -1.00 1.62 3.30
CA PRO A 44 -0.65 1.71 1.88
C PRO A 44 -1.86 2.04 0.99
N ASP A 45 -3.06 1.58 1.37
CA ASP A 45 -4.30 1.89 0.65
C ASP A 45 -4.69 3.36 0.85
N VAL A 46 -4.46 3.95 2.03
CA VAL A 46 -4.65 5.39 2.28
C VAL A 46 -3.71 6.22 1.41
N ALA A 47 -2.43 5.86 1.37
CA ALA A 47 -1.43 6.52 0.52
C ALA A 47 -1.80 6.39 -0.97
N ALA A 48 -2.28 5.23 -1.41
CA ALA A 48 -2.74 5.02 -2.78
C ALA A 48 -3.97 5.89 -3.11
N LEU A 49 -4.97 5.91 -2.23
CA LEU A 49 -6.20 6.69 -2.40
C LEU A 49 -5.95 8.21 -2.36
N SER A 50 -5.01 8.68 -1.54
CA SER A 50 -4.64 10.10 -1.48
C SER A 50 -4.05 10.56 -2.82
N MET A 51 -3.23 9.73 -3.46
CA MET A 51 -2.69 9.94 -4.81
C MET A 51 -3.74 9.72 -5.94
N GLY A 52 -4.91 9.16 -5.62
CA GLY A 52 -5.98 8.93 -6.59
C GLY A 52 -5.94 7.57 -7.30
N PHE A 53 -5.16 6.61 -6.79
CA PHE A 53 -5.19 5.23 -7.27
C PHE A 53 -6.39 4.46 -6.70
N SER A 54 -6.87 3.48 -7.47
CA SER A 54 -7.90 2.55 -6.99
C SER A 54 -7.27 1.47 -6.12
N VAL A 55 -7.94 1.13 -5.02
CA VAL A 55 -7.60 0.01 -4.14
C VAL A 55 -8.50 -1.19 -4.43
N LYS A 56 -8.09 -2.38 -4.01
CA LYS A 56 -8.83 -3.63 -4.29
C LYS A 56 -10.08 -3.78 -3.45
N GLU A 57 -10.04 -3.28 -2.22
CA GLU A 57 -11.12 -3.31 -1.25
C GLU A 57 -11.44 -1.88 -0.86
N ASP A 58 -12.71 -1.52 -0.83
CA ASP A 58 -13.13 -0.19 -0.39
C ASP A 58 -12.62 0.08 1.03
N LEU A 59 -12.04 1.26 1.24
CA LEU A 59 -11.59 1.71 2.54
C LEU A 59 -12.78 2.35 3.25
N SER A 60 -13.37 1.65 4.22
CA SER A 60 -14.49 2.15 5.04
C SER A 60 -14.07 3.19 6.09
N TRP A 61 -12.79 3.54 6.15
CA TRP A 61 -12.24 4.46 7.14
C TRP A 61 -12.66 5.91 6.84
N PRO A 62 -13.32 6.61 7.78
CA PRO A 62 -13.90 7.94 7.54
C PRO A 62 -12.88 9.09 7.65
N GLY A 63 -11.62 8.80 8.00
CA GLY A 63 -10.58 9.81 8.20
C GLY A 63 -10.09 10.46 6.91
N LEU A 64 -10.21 9.78 5.76
CA LEU A 64 -9.89 10.34 4.44
C LEU A 64 -11.18 10.86 3.78
N ALA A 65 -11.25 12.17 3.55
CA ALA A 65 -12.34 12.76 2.78
C ALA A 65 -11.94 12.94 1.32
N VAL A 66 -12.93 12.85 0.43
CA VAL A 66 -12.77 13.18 -0.98
C VAL A 66 -12.52 14.68 -1.09
N GLY A 67 -11.30 15.04 -1.46
CA GLY A 67 -10.94 16.41 -1.84
C GLY A 67 -11.02 16.60 -3.36
N ASP A 68 -10.09 17.38 -3.91
CA ASP A 68 -10.06 17.66 -5.34
C ASP A 68 -9.52 16.45 -6.13
N LEU A 69 -10.37 15.87 -6.98
CA LEU A 69 -10.04 14.71 -7.80
C LEU A 69 -9.06 15.05 -8.94
N PHE A 70 -8.98 16.32 -9.36
CA PHE A 70 -8.19 16.77 -10.49
C PHE A 70 -6.82 17.32 -10.10
N HIS A 71 -6.65 17.71 -8.83
CA HIS A 71 -5.38 18.22 -8.31
C HIS A 71 -4.79 17.26 -7.28
N ARG A 72 -4.41 16.06 -7.70
CA ARG A 72 -3.85 15.04 -6.79
C ARG A 72 -2.44 15.39 -6.30
N PRO A 73 -2.04 14.94 -5.09
CA PRO A 73 -0.66 15.04 -4.63
C PRO A 73 0.29 14.37 -5.62
N ARG A 74 1.45 14.99 -5.83
CA ARG A 74 2.51 14.47 -6.71
C ARG A 74 3.50 13.59 -5.98
N ALA A 75 3.55 13.67 -4.65
CA ALA A 75 4.37 12.78 -3.86
C ALA A 75 3.70 12.45 -2.54
N THR A 76 3.92 11.21 -2.10
CA THR A 76 3.61 10.77 -0.74
C THR A 76 4.90 10.28 -0.09
N VAL A 77 5.22 10.87 1.05
CA VAL A 77 6.38 10.51 1.88
C VAL A 77 5.86 9.86 3.14
N MET A 78 6.17 8.59 3.34
CA MET A 78 5.85 7.88 4.56
C MET A 78 7.13 7.60 5.33
N VAL A 79 7.16 8.03 6.59
CA VAL A 79 8.24 7.76 7.54
C VAL A 79 7.71 6.88 8.65
N VAL A 80 8.34 5.73 8.85
CA VAL A 80 8.02 4.78 9.92
C VAL A 80 9.09 4.89 10.99
N VAL A 81 8.70 5.26 12.22
CA VAL A 81 9.59 5.34 13.38
C VAL A 81 9.29 4.17 14.32
N LYS A 82 10.32 3.39 14.62
CA LYS A 82 10.24 2.24 15.53
C LYS A 82 10.65 2.61 16.95
N GLY A 83 10.12 1.86 17.92
CA GLY A 83 10.51 1.91 19.33
C GLY A 83 9.73 2.90 20.19
N VAL A 84 8.62 3.44 19.68
CA VAL A 84 7.85 4.50 20.35
C VAL A 84 6.37 4.36 20.05
N ASP A 85 5.54 4.53 21.09
CA ASP A 85 4.10 4.51 20.94
C ASP A 85 3.59 5.80 20.29
N LYS A 86 4.16 6.93 20.73
CA LYS A 86 3.76 8.28 20.34
C LYS A 86 4.96 9.22 20.37
N LEU A 87 5.08 10.06 19.33
CA LEU A 87 6.01 11.19 19.32
C LEU A 87 5.31 12.46 19.84
N ALA A 88 6.02 13.25 20.64
CA ALA A 88 5.55 14.55 21.11
C ALA A 88 5.61 15.60 19.98
N LEU A 89 4.69 15.50 19.01
CA LEU A 89 4.57 16.43 17.90
C LEU A 89 3.94 17.76 18.37
N PRO A 90 4.33 18.91 17.75
CA PRO A 90 3.82 20.22 18.14
C PRO A 90 2.30 20.30 17.94
N PRO A 91 1.54 20.79 18.94
CA PRO A 91 0.09 20.83 18.88
C PRO A 91 -0.38 21.85 17.82
N GLY A 92 -1.30 21.44 16.95
CA GLY A 92 -2.01 22.31 16.01
C GLY A 92 -1.68 22.15 14.53
N SER A 93 -0.60 21.44 14.17
CA SER A 93 -0.23 21.21 12.76
C SER A 93 -0.36 19.76 12.30
N VAL A 94 -0.74 18.84 13.19
CA VAL A 94 -0.71 17.39 12.93
C VAL A 94 -2.06 16.78 13.31
N ILE A 95 -2.59 15.92 12.44
CA ILE A 95 -3.75 15.09 12.71
C ILE A 95 -3.25 13.68 12.97
N SER A 96 -3.70 13.05 14.06
CA SER A 96 -3.27 11.72 14.43
C SER A 96 -4.44 10.76 14.66
N TYR A 97 -4.21 9.50 14.32
CA TYR A 97 -5.19 8.43 14.37
C TYR A 97 -4.59 7.21 15.09
N PRO A 98 -5.38 6.54 15.95
CA PRO A 98 -4.92 5.32 16.59
C PRO A 98 -4.81 4.20 15.56
N LEU A 99 -3.80 3.36 15.71
CA LEU A 99 -3.56 2.24 14.81
C LEU A 99 -3.97 0.93 15.49
N GLU A 100 -4.89 0.18 14.87
CA GLU A 100 -5.43 -1.08 15.41
C GLU A 100 -4.41 -2.22 15.35
N ASN A 101 -3.71 -2.33 14.22
CA ASN A 101 -2.80 -3.44 13.89
C ASN A 101 -1.51 -2.91 13.28
N ARG A 102 -0.44 -3.71 13.36
CA ARG A 102 0.92 -3.32 12.93
C ARG A 102 1.00 -3.03 11.42
N VAL A 103 1.93 -2.16 11.03
CA VAL A 103 2.10 -1.71 9.63
C VAL A 103 2.93 -2.71 8.84
N TYR A 104 2.44 -3.11 7.67
CA TYR A 104 3.18 -3.90 6.70
C TYR A 104 3.46 -3.06 5.47
N MET A 105 4.75 -2.92 5.15
CA MET A 105 5.17 -2.28 3.91
C MET A 105 6.03 -3.23 3.09
N VAL A 106 5.64 -3.43 1.84
CA VAL A 106 6.46 -4.08 0.82
C VAL A 106 6.58 -3.08 -0.32
N GLY A 107 7.71 -2.36 -0.37
CA GLY A 107 8.04 -1.40 -1.42
C GLY A 107 9.14 -1.93 -2.33
N LYS A 108 9.11 -1.57 -3.60
CA LYS A 108 10.19 -1.80 -4.57
C LYS A 108 10.97 -0.48 -4.72
N ALA A 109 12.28 -0.48 -4.51
CA ALA A 109 13.10 0.74 -4.55
C ALA A 109 13.31 1.25 -5.99
N ASN A 110 13.33 2.57 -6.17
CA ASN A 110 13.73 3.25 -7.42
C ASN A 110 15.26 3.33 -7.54
N SER A 111 15.78 3.29 -8.78
CA SER A 111 17.22 3.29 -9.07
C SER A 111 17.96 4.57 -8.68
N VAL A 112 17.27 5.69 -8.48
CA VAL A 112 17.86 6.96 -7.99
C VAL A 112 18.43 6.83 -6.58
N PHE A 113 17.97 5.83 -5.83
CA PHE A 113 18.43 5.54 -4.46
C PHE A 113 19.64 4.58 -4.43
N GLU A 114 20.16 4.14 -5.58
CA GLU A 114 21.36 3.29 -5.66
C GLU A 114 22.62 4.00 -5.14
N ASP A 115 22.70 5.32 -5.31
CA ASP A 115 23.84 6.13 -4.87
C ASP A 115 23.80 6.50 -3.38
N LEU A 116 22.70 6.23 -2.68
CA LEU A 116 22.63 6.45 -1.25
C LEU A 116 23.43 5.36 -0.52
N SER A 117 24.24 5.78 0.44
CA SER A 117 24.92 4.92 1.39
C SER A 117 23.90 4.10 2.18
N VAL A 118 23.49 2.92 1.70
CA VAL A 118 22.47 2.10 2.40
C VAL A 118 23.10 1.25 3.52
N THR A 119 24.44 1.16 3.55
CA THR A 119 25.15 0.38 4.58
C THR A 119 25.71 1.27 5.69
N LEU A 120 25.64 0.79 6.93
CA LEU A 120 26.14 1.49 8.12
C LEU A 120 27.61 1.94 7.99
N ARG A 121 28.44 1.17 7.28
CA ARG A 121 29.85 1.51 7.00
C ARG A 121 29.99 2.71 6.05
N GLN A 122 29.16 2.80 5.01
CA GLN A 122 29.17 3.94 4.09
C GLN A 122 28.59 5.20 4.76
N LEU A 123 27.56 5.03 5.60
CA LEU A 123 26.98 6.11 6.39
C LEU A 123 27.96 6.68 7.41
N ARG A 124 28.71 5.81 8.09
CA ARG A 124 29.78 6.23 9.00
C ARG A 124 30.79 7.14 8.31
N ASN A 125 31.21 6.78 7.09
CA ASN A 125 32.16 7.61 6.33
C ASN A 125 31.54 8.96 5.91
N ARG A 126 30.23 9.01 5.62
CA ARG A 126 29.49 10.25 5.31
C ARG A 126 29.29 11.16 6.54
N LEU A 127 29.08 10.58 7.73
CA LEU A 127 28.96 11.31 8.99
C LEU A 127 30.23 12.12 9.33
N PHE A 128 31.42 11.66 8.91
CA PHE A 128 32.67 12.39 9.14
C PHE A 128 33.03 13.41 8.05
N GLN A 129 32.17 13.61 7.04
CA GLN A 129 32.38 14.63 6.01
C GLN A 129 31.80 16.00 6.44
N GLU A 130 32.33 17.08 5.88
CA GLU A 130 31.98 18.47 6.25
C GLU A 130 30.48 18.81 6.09
N SER A 131 29.75 18.09 5.22
CA SER A 131 28.31 18.25 5.02
C SER A 131 27.44 17.53 6.05
N SER A 132 28.00 17.07 7.17
CA SER A 132 27.27 16.27 8.15
C SER A 132 26.45 17.12 9.13
N ILE A 133 25.25 16.63 9.46
CA ILE A 133 24.36 17.21 10.48
C ILE A 133 25.01 17.16 11.89
N LEU A 134 26.08 16.35 12.08
CA LEU A 134 26.80 16.26 13.35
C LEU A 134 27.35 17.61 13.86
N ASN A 135 27.60 18.56 12.97
CA ASN A 135 28.09 19.90 13.33
C ASN A 135 26.96 20.86 13.72
N SER A 136 25.72 20.59 13.31
CA SER A 136 24.56 21.44 13.57
C SER A 136 23.64 20.93 14.69
N LEU A 137 23.78 19.66 15.09
CA LEU A 137 22.96 19.06 16.14
C LEU A 137 23.55 19.32 17.53
N PRO A 138 22.73 19.74 18.52
CA PRO A 138 23.17 19.79 19.91
C PRO A 138 23.30 18.36 20.44
N LEU A 139 24.50 17.80 20.36
CA LEU A 139 24.84 16.50 20.95
C LEU A 139 25.02 16.70 22.46
N ASN A 140 23.93 16.84 23.20
CA ASN A 140 23.99 16.98 24.66
C ASN A 140 24.28 15.63 25.31
N SER A 141 23.37 14.66 25.17
CA SER A 141 23.46 13.35 25.82
C SER A 141 23.90 12.22 24.90
N LEU A 142 23.88 12.43 23.57
CA LEU A 142 24.25 11.41 22.58
C LEU A 142 25.75 11.43 22.28
N SER A 143 26.36 10.24 22.26
CA SER A 143 27.80 10.08 22.09
C SER A 143 28.18 9.59 20.69
N ARG A 144 29.23 10.14 20.10
CA ARG A 144 29.71 9.71 18.75
C ARG A 144 30.47 8.39 18.77
N ASN A 145 30.84 7.91 19.95
CA ASN A 145 31.65 6.69 20.12
C ASN A 145 30.80 5.43 20.27
N ASN A 146 29.52 5.58 20.60
CA ASN A 146 28.62 4.45 20.74
C ASN A 146 28.00 4.08 19.38
N GLU A 147 28.03 2.81 19.03
CA GLU A 147 27.45 2.27 17.79
C GLU A 147 25.93 2.54 17.67
N VAL A 148 25.20 2.53 18.79
CA VAL A 148 23.75 2.73 18.80
C VAL A 148 23.39 4.20 18.54
N ASP A 149 24.08 5.11 19.22
CA ASP A 149 23.92 6.55 19.02
C ASP A 149 24.36 6.95 17.59
N LEU A 150 25.44 6.32 17.08
CA LEU A 150 25.92 6.55 15.71
C LEU A 150 24.91 6.07 14.67
N LEU A 151 24.26 4.92 14.89
CA LEU A 151 23.19 4.43 14.02
C LEU A 151 22.07 5.46 13.92
N PHE A 152 21.56 5.95 15.05
CA PHE A 152 20.52 6.99 15.06
C PHE A 152 20.95 8.28 14.34
N LEU A 153 22.16 8.77 14.58
CA LEU A 153 22.69 9.95 13.89
C LEU A 153 22.88 9.71 12.39
N SER A 154 23.23 8.48 12.00
CA SER A 154 23.38 8.09 10.60
C SER A 154 22.04 8.10 9.86
N GLU A 155 20.97 7.66 10.51
CA GLU A 155 19.61 7.71 9.96
C GLU A 155 19.13 9.16 9.76
N LEU A 156 19.39 10.04 10.73
CA LEU A 156 19.09 11.46 10.57
C LEU A 156 19.87 12.09 9.41
N GLN A 157 21.14 11.71 9.25
CA GLN A 157 21.95 12.14 8.10
C GLN A 157 21.31 11.72 6.77
N VAL A 158 20.78 10.50 6.67
CA VAL A 158 20.11 10.02 5.46
C VAL A 158 18.91 10.90 5.11
N LEU A 159 18.09 11.31 6.07
CA LEU A 159 16.95 12.19 5.81
C LEU A 159 17.37 13.52 5.18
N GLN A 160 18.41 14.15 5.73
CA GLN A 160 18.93 15.42 5.19
C GLN A 160 19.60 15.23 3.83
N ASP A 161 20.33 14.12 3.65
CA ASP A 161 20.98 13.79 2.38
C ASP A 161 19.92 13.60 1.29
N ILE A 162 18.83 12.87 1.55
CA ILE A 162 17.69 12.70 0.64
C ILE A 162 17.10 14.06 0.25
N SER A 163 16.79 14.91 1.23
CA SER A 163 16.28 16.27 0.98
C SER A 163 17.25 17.07 0.08
N SER A 164 18.56 16.98 0.33
CA SER A 164 19.58 17.67 -0.46
C SER A 164 19.72 17.13 -1.88
N LEU A 165 19.61 15.81 -2.07
CA LEU A 165 19.70 15.16 -3.38
C LEU A 165 18.49 15.50 -4.25
N LEU A 166 17.29 15.49 -3.68
CA LEU A 166 16.07 15.90 -4.36
C LEU A 166 16.08 17.39 -4.69
N SER A 167 16.64 18.22 -3.79
CA SER A 167 16.88 19.64 -4.04
C SER A 167 17.81 19.91 -5.22
N ARG A 168 18.79 19.02 -5.47
CA ARG A 168 19.67 19.08 -6.65
C ARG A 168 18.97 18.61 -7.91
N HIS A 169 18.16 17.56 -7.80
CA HIS A 169 17.43 16.95 -8.92
C HIS A 169 15.96 17.37 -8.95
N LYS A 170 15.68 18.69 -8.92
CA LYS A 170 14.31 19.23 -8.92
C LYS A 170 13.45 18.80 -10.12
N HIS A 171 14.07 18.32 -11.19
CA HIS A 171 13.36 17.80 -12.35
C HIS A 171 12.61 16.49 -12.03
N LEU A 172 13.10 15.69 -11.08
CA LEU A 172 12.42 14.46 -10.64
C LEU A 172 11.08 14.79 -9.96
N ALA A 173 11.08 15.78 -9.07
CA ALA A 173 9.85 16.27 -8.41
C ALA A 173 8.86 16.99 -9.36
N LYS A 174 9.28 17.28 -10.60
CA LYS A 174 8.47 17.93 -11.64
C LYS A 174 7.96 16.96 -12.70
N ASP A 175 8.22 15.66 -12.59
CA ASP A 175 7.67 14.66 -13.53
C ASP A 175 6.17 14.42 -13.31
N HIS A 176 5.44 14.09 -14.38
CA HIS A 176 3.98 13.83 -14.34
C HIS A 176 3.60 12.55 -13.56
N SER A 177 4.59 11.75 -13.16
CA SER A 177 4.40 10.54 -12.35
C SER A 177 4.36 10.88 -10.86
N PRO A 178 3.45 10.29 -10.07
CA PRO A 178 3.46 10.45 -8.62
C PRO A 178 4.59 9.64 -7.97
N ASP A 179 5.29 10.23 -7.01
CA ASP A 179 6.40 9.62 -6.28
C ASP A 179 5.97 9.05 -4.92
N LEU A 180 6.46 7.86 -4.58
CA LEU A 180 6.27 7.26 -3.24
C LEU A 180 7.63 7.06 -2.56
N TYR A 181 7.81 7.69 -1.42
CA TYR A 181 8.98 7.51 -0.56
C TYR A 181 8.58 6.77 0.71
N SER A 182 9.27 5.67 0.98
CA SER A 182 9.07 4.85 2.18
C SER A 182 10.37 4.80 2.95
N LEU A 183 10.39 5.42 4.13
CA LEU A 183 11.57 5.52 4.99
C LEU A 183 11.27 4.84 6.32
N GLU A 184 12.21 4.02 6.79
CA GLU A 184 12.09 3.31 8.06
C GLU A 184 13.27 3.67 8.94
N LEU A 185 12.97 4.13 10.16
CA LEU A 185 13.95 4.58 11.15
C LEU A 185 13.89 3.62 12.35
N ALA A 186 15.00 2.94 12.62
CA ALA A 186 15.13 1.96 13.70
C ALA A 186 16.06 2.43 14.82
N GLY A 187 16.80 3.52 14.64
CA GLY A 187 17.79 4.01 15.59
C GLY A 187 17.19 4.37 16.96
N LEU A 188 15.96 4.89 17.00
CA LEU A 188 15.30 5.22 18.27
C LEU A 188 14.93 3.96 19.08
N ASP A 189 14.50 2.89 18.42
CA ASP A 189 14.24 1.59 19.04
C ASP A 189 15.53 1.00 19.66
N GLU A 190 16.64 1.09 18.95
CA GLU A 190 17.94 0.59 19.46
C GLU A 190 18.46 1.42 20.65
N ILE A 191 18.24 2.74 20.67
CA ILE A 191 18.54 3.58 21.84
C ILE A 191 17.65 3.18 23.03
N GLY A 192 16.35 2.98 22.80
CA GLY A 192 15.39 2.54 23.82
C GLY A 192 15.79 1.20 24.44
N LYS A 193 16.20 0.22 23.62
CA LYS A 193 16.68 -1.09 24.11
C LYS A 193 17.97 -1.00 24.93
N ARG A 194 18.87 -0.08 24.57
CA ARG A 194 20.20 0.03 25.22
C ARG A 194 20.20 0.85 26.50
N TYR A 195 19.51 2.00 26.51
CA TYR A 195 19.52 2.93 27.64
C TYR A 195 18.22 2.92 28.44
N GLY A 196 17.12 2.43 27.86
CA GLY A 196 15.78 2.46 28.44
C GLY A 196 14.95 3.65 27.94
N GLU A 197 13.62 3.47 27.90
CA GLU A 197 12.65 4.48 27.43
C GLU A 197 12.63 5.75 28.34
N GLU A 198 13.00 5.62 29.62
CA GLU A 198 13.04 6.72 30.59
C GLU A 198 14.39 7.45 30.64
N SER A 199 15.36 7.07 29.80
CA SER A 199 16.69 7.66 29.81
C SER A 199 16.73 9.07 29.21
N GLU A 200 17.64 9.92 29.71
CA GLU A 200 17.86 11.26 29.15
C GLU A 200 18.26 11.18 27.67
N GLN A 201 19.02 10.14 27.29
CA GLN A 201 19.42 9.87 25.91
C GLN A 201 18.21 9.64 25.01
N PHE A 202 17.24 8.87 25.46
CA PHE A 202 16.03 8.58 24.70
C PHE A 202 15.14 9.83 24.56
N GLN A 203 14.99 10.61 25.63
CA GLN A 203 14.22 11.86 25.59
C GLN A 203 14.85 12.89 24.64
N ASP A 204 16.17 13.09 24.70
CA ASP A 204 16.89 14.01 23.81
C ASP A 204 16.83 13.52 22.36
N ALA A 205 17.05 12.22 22.11
CA ALA A 205 16.91 11.62 20.78
C ALA A 205 15.50 11.80 20.21
N SER A 206 14.46 11.60 21.02
CA SER A 206 13.07 11.79 20.58
C SER A 206 12.78 13.24 20.17
N ARG A 207 13.31 14.22 20.92
CA ARG A 207 13.16 15.65 20.61
C ARG A 207 13.89 16.01 19.32
N ILE A 208 15.13 15.56 19.17
CA ILE A 208 15.94 15.76 17.97
C ILE A 208 15.24 15.15 16.75
N LEU A 209 14.69 13.95 16.89
CA LEU A 209 13.98 13.27 15.81
C LEU A 209 12.73 14.06 15.40
N VAL A 210 11.94 14.55 16.36
CA VAL A 210 10.75 15.37 16.09
C VAL A 210 11.11 16.64 15.31
N ASP A 211 12.18 17.34 15.70
CA ASP A 211 12.66 18.55 15.01
C ASP A 211 13.15 18.23 13.58
N ALA A 212 13.95 17.16 13.43
CA ALA A 212 14.44 16.69 12.14
C ALA A 212 13.29 16.27 11.20
N LEU A 213 12.28 15.57 11.72
CA LEU A 213 11.11 15.14 10.95
C LEU A 213 10.26 16.33 10.49
N GLN A 214 10.09 17.36 11.32
CA GLN A 214 9.38 18.58 10.92
C GLN A 214 10.12 19.30 9.80
N LYS A 215 11.43 19.52 9.98
CA LYS A 215 12.26 20.15 8.97
C LYS A 215 12.26 19.37 7.66
N PHE A 216 12.37 18.04 7.74
CA PHE A 216 12.29 17.16 6.57
C PHE A 216 10.92 17.22 5.89
N ALA A 217 9.83 17.23 6.67
CA ALA A 217 8.48 17.37 6.13
C ALA A 217 8.29 18.71 5.40
N ASP A 218 8.82 19.80 5.95
CA ASP A 218 8.79 21.13 5.33
C ASP A 218 9.63 21.19 4.05
N ASP A 219 10.85 20.64 4.07
CA ASP A 219 11.70 20.54 2.89
C ASP A 219 11.01 19.77 1.76
N MET A 220 10.45 18.59 2.06
CA MET A 220 9.74 17.77 1.08
C MET A 220 8.48 18.45 0.57
N TYR A 221 7.69 19.08 1.44
CA TYR A 221 6.50 19.82 1.04
C TYR A 221 6.85 20.99 0.10
N ASN A 222 7.92 21.72 0.40
CA ASN A 222 8.42 22.82 -0.43
C ASN A 222 8.99 22.35 -1.77
N LEU A 223 9.67 21.21 -1.82
CA LEU A 223 10.23 20.64 -3.05
C LEU A 223 9.16 20.34 -4.09
N TYR A 224 8.00 19.87 -3.66
CA TYR A 224 6.85 19.56 -4.52
C TYR A 224 5.88 20.74 -4.70
N GLY A 225 6.25 21.95 -4.25
CA GLY A 225 5.45 23.16 -4.40
C GLY A 225 4.12 23.12 -3.63
N GLY A 226 4.11 22.44 -2.48
CA GLY A 226 2.92 22.28 -1.64
C GLY A 226 1.96 21.16 -2.09
N ASN A 227 2.36 20.32 -3.04
CA ASN A 227 1.57 19.20 -3.55
C ASN A 227 2.12 17.84 -3.09
N ALA A 228 2.54 17.72 -1.84
CA ALA A 228 3.01 16.46 -1.25
C ALA A 228 2.30 16.16 0.07
N VAL A 229 2.06 14.88 0.32
CA VAL A 229 1.57 14.37 1.60
C VAL A 229 2.76 13.79 2.36
N VAL A 230 2.94 14.19 3.62
CA VAL A 230 3.96 13.62 4.51
C VAL A 230 3.27 12.96 5.69
N GLU A 231 3.47 11.65 5.78
CA GLU A 231 2.85 10.75 6.73
C GLU A 231 3.92 10.18 7.68
N LEU A 232 3.57 10.06 8.95
CA LEU A 232 4.42 9.54 10.02
C LEU A 232 3.68 8.40 10.72
N VAL A 233 4.34 7.26 10.83
CA VAL A 233 3.83 6.08 11.52
C VAL A 233 4.73 5.81 12.72
N THR A 234 4.18 5.73 13.92
CA THR A 234 4.90 5.29 15.12
C THR A 234 4.55 3.85 15.46
N VAL A 235 5.57 3.01 15.70
CA VAL A 235 5.40 1.59 16.02
C VAL A 235 6.27 1.17 17.20
N LYS A 236 5.70 0.54 18.24
CA LYS A 236 6.46 0.08 19.42
C LYS A 236 7.37 -1.12 19.17
N SER A 237 6.88 -2.18 18.51
CA SER A 237 7.72 -3.34 18.16
C SER A 237 7.29 -4.01 16.85
N TYR A 238 8.27 -4.58 16.14
CA TYR A 238 8.09 -5.29 14.87
C TYR A 238 8.11 -6.80 15.09
N ASP A 239 6.94 -7.42 15.19
CA ASP A 239 6.78 -8.87 15.05
C ASP A 239 6.13 -9.11 13.67
N PRO A 240 6.85 -9.72 12.71
CA PRO A 240 6.28 -10.01 11.41
C PRO A 240 5.24 -11.13 11.56
N SER A 241 3.98 -10.80 11.84
CA SER A 241 2.91 -11.79 11.71
C SER A 241 2.70 -12.03 10.20
N LEU A 242 2.99 -13.23 9.73
CA LEU A 242 2.82 -13.58 8.32
C LEU A 242 1.32 -13.84 8.07
N VAL A 243 0.54 -12.79 7.82
CA VAL A 243 -0.86 -12.95 7.42
C VAL A 243 -0.89 -13.30 5.93
N ARG A 244 -1.24 -14.55 5.61
CA ARG A 244 -1.48 -14.97 4.24
C ARG A 244 -2.75 -14.28 3.73
N LYS A 245 -2.60 -13.25 2.89
CA LYS A 245 -3.72 -12.70 2.10
C LYS A 245 -4.16 -13.76 1.08
N THR A 246 -5.17 -14.55 1.42
CA THR A 246 -5.78 -15.50 0.49
C THR A 246 -6.55 -14.70 -0.55
N ARG A 247 -6.25 -14.92 -1.83
CA ARG A 247 -6.96 -14.26 -2.93
C ARG A 247 -8.37 -14.87 -3.00
N THR A 248 -9.40 -14.10 -2.65
CA THR A 248 -10.78 -14.47 -3.02
C THR A 248 -10.95 -14.15 -4.51
N ILE A 249 -10.84 -15.18 -5.34
CA ILE A 249 -11.14 -15.09 -6.77
C ILE A 249 -12.65 -14.88 -6.87
N LEU A 250 -13.07 -13.65 -7.16
CA LEU A 250 -14.37 -13.31 -7.76
C LEU A 250 -15.51 -14.26 -7.33
N GLU A 251 -15.76 -14.33 -6.03
CA GLU A 251 -16.88 -15.10 -5.52
C GLU A 251 -18.11 -14.24 -5.75
N THR A 252 -18.82 -14.49 -6.85
CA THR A 252 -20.23 -14.12 -6.94
C THR A 252 -20.88 -14.71 -5.70
N ARG A 253 -21.35 -13.84 -4.81
CA ARG A 253 -22.11 -14.20 -3.61
C ARG A 253 -23.38 -14.94 -4.04
N GLN A 254 -23.26 -16.21 -4.39
CA GLN A 254 -24.39 -17.13 -4.40
C GLN A 254 -24.69 -17.39 -2.93
N GLU A 255 -25.90 -17.04 -2.51
CA GLU A 255 -26.49 -17.46 -1.24
C GLU A 255 -26.50 -18.99 -1.18
N ASN A 256 -25.37 -19.57 -0.78
CA ASN A 256 -25.30 -20.96 -0.39
C ASN A 256 -25.71 -21.03 1.08
N PRO A 257 -26.68 -21.88 1.46
CA PRO A 257 -27.10 -22.01 2.84
C PRO A 257 -25.88 -22.38 3.71
N THR A 258 -25.64 -21.54 4.70
CA THR A 258 -24.51 -21.52 5.61
C THR A 258 -24.26 -22.89 6.24
N THR A 259 -23.15 -23.53 5.90
CA THR A 259 -22.52 -24.51 6.78
C THR A 259 -21.11 -24.02 7.11
N PRO A 260 -20.70 -24.00 8.39
CA PRO A 260 -19.44 -23.38 8.85
C PRO A 260 -18.19 -24.18 8.50
N TYR A 261 -18.35 -25.32 7.83
CA TYR A 261 -17.27 -26.21 7.44
C TYR A 261 -17.23 -26.29 5.91
N ASN A 262 -16.02 -26.29 5.35
CA ASN A 262 -15.77 -26.48 3.92
C ASN A 262 -16.10 -27.92 3.49
N LEU A 263 -17.38 -28.27 3.57
CA LEU A 263 -17.90 -29.58 3.25
C LEU A 263 -17.93 -29.75 1.73
N ALA A 264 -17.59 -30.95 1.28
CA ALA A 264 -17.71 -31.29 -0.12
C ALA A 264 -19.17 -31.14 -0.59
N TYR A 265 -19.32 -30.69 -1.82
CA TYR A 265 -20.60 -30.59 -2.48
C TYR A 265 -21.23 -31.97 -2.64
N LYS A 266 -22.54 -32.03 -2.43
CA LYS A 266 -23.29 -33.29 -2.49
C LYS A 266 -23.59 -33.63 -3.95
N TYR A 267 -22.85 -34.60 -4.49
CA TYR A 267 -23.21 -35.23 -5.75
C TYR A 267 -24.35 -36.22 -5.58
N ASN A 268 -25.21 -36.31 -6.59
CA ASN A 268 -26.14 -37.43 -6.70
C ASN A 268 -25.34 -38.72 -6.97
N PHE A 269 -25.72 -39.82 -6.31
CA PHE A 269 -25.13 -41.14 -6.53
C PHE A 269 -25.27 -41.59 -7.99
N GLU A 270 -26.34 -41.17 -8.68
CA GLU A 270 -26.60 -41.51 -10.08
C GLU A 270 -25.94 -40.58 -11.10
N TYR A 271 -25.03 -39.69 -10.65
CA TYR A 271 -24.39 -38.68 -11.50
C TYR A 271 -23.78 -39.29 -12.77
N SER A 272 -23.07 -40.41 -12.65
CA SER A 272 -22.41 -41.08 -13.79
C SER A 272 -23.42 -41.57 -14.85
N VAL A 273 -24.63 -41.96 -14.44
CA VAL A 273 -25.68 -42.43 -15.35
C VAL A 273 -26.30 -41.24 -16.07
N VAL A 274 -26.70 -40.21 -15.31
CA VAL A 274 -27.31 -38.99 -15.87
C VAL A 274 -26.35 -38.29 -16.84
N PHE A 275 -25.07 -38.17 -16.47
CA PHE A 275 -24.05 -37.56 -17.30
C PHE A 275 -23.91 -38.26 -18.66
N ASN A 276 -23.81 -39.59 -18.66
CA ASN A 276 -23.68 -40.35 -19.90
C ASN A 276 -24.93 -40.27 -20.78
N MET A 277 -26.13 -40.33 -20.20
CA MET A 277 -27.37 -40.18 -20.97
C MET A 277 -27.43 -38.82 -21.66
N VAL A 278 -27.14 -37.73 -20.94
CA VAL A 278 -27.16 -36.38 -21.50
C VAL A 278 -26.06 -36.21 -22.56
N LEU A 279 -24.85 -36.67 -22.29
CA LEU A 279 -23.71 -36.52 -23.21
C LEU A 279 -23.97 -37.18 -24.56
N TRP A 280 -24.42 -38.45 -24.57
CA TRP A 280 -24.67 -39.16 -25.83
C TRP A 280 -25.87 -38.63 -26.59
N ILE A 281 -26.94 -38.22 -25.90
CA ILE A 281 -28.10 -37.59 -26.54
C ILE A 281 -27.71 -36.28 -27.22
N MET A 282 -26.94 -35.42 -26.52
CA MET A 282 -26.52 -34.13 -27.07
C MET A 282 -25.58 -34.29 -28.27
N ILE A 283 -24.66 -35.25 -28.23
CA ILE A 283 -23.77 -35.55 -29.36
C ILE A 283 -24.56 -36.05 -30.57
N ALA A 284 -25.50 -36.98 -30.37
CA ALA A 284 -26.33 -37.50 -31.45
C ALA A 284 -27.20 -36.41 -32.09
N LEU A 285 -27.81 -35.55 -31.27
CA LEU A 285 -28.59 -34.40 -31.75
C LEU A 285 -27.71 -33.39 -32.50
N ALA A 286 -26.53 -33.08 -31.98
CA ALA A 286 -25.60 -32.16 -32.65
C ALA A 286 -25.17 -32.69 -34.02
N LEU A 287 -24.84 -33.99 -34.12
CA LEU A 287 -24.51 -34.63 -35.39
C LEU A 287 -25.69 -34.61 -36.38
N ALA A 288 -26.91 -34.88 -35.91
CA ALA A 288 -28.10 -34.80 -36.75
C ALA A 288 -28.32 -33.39 -37.31
N VAL A 289 -28.12 -32.35 -36.50
CA VAL A 289 -28.20 -30.95 -36.93
C VAL A 289 -27.11 -30.61 -37.95
N ILE A 290 -25.88 -31.09 -37.74
CA ILE A 290 -24.77 -30.87 -38.68
C ILE A 290 -25.05 -31.53 -40.03
N VAL A 291 -25.53 -32.78 -40.03
CA VAL A 291 -25.85 -33.50 -41.27
C VAL A 291 -27.00 -32.83 -42.02
N THR A 292 -28.07 -32.44 -41.33
CA THR A 292 -29.19 -31.74 -41.99
C THR A 292 -28.75 -30.37 -42.53
N SER A 293 -27.95 -29.61 -41.76
CA SER A 293 -27.36 -28.35 -42.20
C SER A 293 -26.49 -28.51 -43.45
N TYR A 294 -25.63 -29.54 -43.49
CA TYR A 294 -24.78 -29.82 -44.65
C TYR A 294 -25.58 -30.18 -45.90
N ASN A 295 -26.64 -30.97 -45.75
CA ASN A 295 -27.52 -31.32 -46.86
C ASN A 295 -28.28 -30.11 -47.41
N ILE A 296 -28.75 -29.22 -46.52
CA ILE A 296 -29.41 -27.96 -46.94
C ILE A 296 -28.39 -27.04 -47.62
N TRP A 297 -27.17 -26.94 -47.09
CA TRP A 297 -26.10 -26.12 -47.65
C TRP A 297 -25.72 -26.55 -49.07
N ASN A 298 -25.63 -27.86 -49.31
CA ASN A 298 -25.28 -28.44 -50.61
C ASN A 298 -26.51 -28.90 -51.41
N MET A 299 -27.69 -28.36 -51.12
CA MET A 299 -28.88 -28.68 -51.88
C MET A 299 -28.71 -28.15 -53.30
N ASP A 300 -28.67 -29.05 -54.29
CA ASP A 300 -28.56 -28.67 -55.69
C ASP A 300 -29.83 -27.92 -56.10
N PRO A 301 -29.74 -26.63 -56.47
CA PRO A 301 -30.90 -25.85 -56.88
C PRO A 301 -31.44 -26.28 -58.26
N GLY A 302 -30.76 -27.20 -58.95
CA GLY A 302 -31.02 -27.52 -60.34
C GLY A 302 -30.51 -26.41 -61.24
N TYR A 303 -29.52 -26.69 -62.07
CA TYR A 303 -28.89 -25.68 -62.92
C TYR A 303 -29.74 -25.25 -64.13
N ASP A 304 -31.00 -25.64 -64.24
CA ASP A 304 -31.81 -25.39 -65.43
C ASP A 304 -32.51 -24.01 -65.45
N SER A 305 -32.72 -23.51 -66.67
CA SER A 305 -33.36 -22.23 -67.01
C SER A 305 -32.48 -20.98 -66.82
N ILE A 306 -32.62 -20.24 -65.72
CA ILE A 306 -32.04 -18.88 -65.60
C ILE A 306 -30.54 -18.92 -65.32
N ILE A 307 -30.06 -19.93 -64.58
CA ILE A 307 -28.65 -20.07 -64.23
C ILE A 307 -27.82 -20.39 -65.48
N TYR A 308 -28.26 -21.32 -66.34
CA TYR A 308 -27.61 -21.59 -67.64
C TYR A 308 -27.57 -20.36 -68.58
N ARG A 309 -28.61 -19.52 -68.56
CA ARG A 309 -28.65 -18.28 -69.38
C ARG A 309 -27.61 -17.26 -68.92
N MET A 310 -27.28 -17.21 -67.63
CA MET A 310 -26.27 -16.30 -67.10
C MET A 310 -24.84 -16.85 -67.19
N THR A 311 -24.64 -18.17 -67.10
CA THR A 311 -23.29 -18.76 -67.07
C THR A 311 -22.72 -19.11 -68.44
N ASN A 312 -23.54 -19.42 -69.45
CA ASN A 312 -23.06 -19.79 -70.79
C ASN A 312 -23.26 -18.65 -71.81
N GLN A 313 -22.60 -17.52 -71.57
CA GLN A 313 -22.40 -16.51 -72.62
C GLN A 313 -21.28 -16.98 -73.55
N LYS A 314 -21.56 -17.95 -74.42
CA LYS A 314 -20.65 -18.28 -75.52
C LYS A 314 -20.64 -17.10 -76.50
N ILE A 315 -19.67 -16.21 -76.35
CA ILE A 315 -19.39 -15.16 -77.35
C ILE A 315 -19.06 -15.89 -78.66
N ARG A 316 -19.93 -15.77 -79.67
CA ARG A 316 -19.57 -16.14 -81.05
C ARG A 316 -18.51 -15.15 -81.48
N MET A 317 -17.28 -15.61 -81.66
CA MET A 317 -16.36 -14.94 -82.57
C MET A 317 -16.65 -15.49 -83.95
N ASP A 318 -17.20 -14.63 -84.81
CA ASP A 318 -16.99 -14.48 -86.24
C ASP A 318 -17.94 -13.38 -86.77
#